data_AF-A0A392RM13-F1
#
_entry.id   AF-A0A392RM13-F1
#
_cell.length_a   1.000
_cell.length_b   1.000
_cell.length_c   1.000
_cell.angle_alpha   90.00
_cell.angle_beta   90.00
_cell.angle_gamma   90.00
#
_symmetry.space_group_name_H-M   'P 1'
#
loop_
_entity.id
_entity.type
_entity.pdbx_description
1 polymer ?
#
loop_
_entity_poly.entity_id
_entity_poly.type
_entity_poly.pdbx_seq_one_letter_code
_entity_poly.pdbx_strand_id
1 'polypeptide(L)'
;MCIRDRMLGECQTLLLNISLQDQSSDRWQWQPDPDKGYNVRGAYQFLTSQDAVTLDDASGLIWHSQVPLKVSIFAWRLLCDRLPTKINLVTRGIISSVDHYCVSGCGAVESAQHLFLSC
;
A
#
# COMPACT_ATOMS: atom_id res chain seq x y z
N MET A 1 -22.65 -2.91 26.28
CA MET A 1 -22.45 -4.37 26.40
C MET A 1 -22.14 -5.07 25.07
N CYS A 2 -22.61 -4.61 23.90
CA CYS A 2 -22.52 -5.37 22.63
C CYS A 2 -21.17 -5.43 21.88
N ILE A 3 -20.13 -4.65 22.22
CA ILE A 3 -18.86 -4.66 21.47
C ILE A 3 -18.03 -5.91 21.79
N ARG A 4 -18.13 -6.40 23.03
CA ARG A 4 -17.37 -7.56 23.51
C ARG A 4 -17.83 -8.86 22.88
N ASP A 5 -19.14 -9.04 22.75
CA ASP A 5 -19.73 -10.25 22.14
C ASP A 5 -19.45 -10.34 20.63
N ARG A 6 -19.42 -9.19 19.92
CA ARG A 6 -19.07 -9.14 18.50
C ARG A 6 -17.61 -9.53 18.25
N MET A 7 -16.69 -8.98 19.02
CA MET A 7 -15.27 -9.33 18.91
C MET A 7 -15.00 -10.78 19.32
N LEU A 8 -15.75 -11.31 20.30
CA LEU A 8 -15.66 -12.71 20.69
C LEU A 8 -16.08 -13.66 19.55
N GLY A 9 -17.15 -13.33 18.82
CA GLY A 9 -17.60 -14.10 17.65
C GLY A 9 -16.60 -14.07 16.48
N GLU A 10 -15.97 -12.92 16.23
CA GLU A 10 -14.91 -12.79 15.23
C GLU A 10 -13.68 -13.63 15.62
N CYS A 11 -13.26 -13.59 16.89
CA CYS A 11 -12.18 -14.45 17.40
C CYS A 11 -12.52 -15.94 17.30
N GLN A 12 -13.76 -16.35 17.63
CA GLN A 12 -14.18 -17.74 17.51
C GLN A 12 -14.07 -18.23 16.06
N THR A 13 -14.49 -17.40 15.11
CA THR A 13 -14.43 -17.75 13.68
C THR A 13 -12.99 -17.95 13.19
N LEU A 14 -12.05 -17.14 13.67
CA LEU A 14 -10.62 -17.26 13.35
C LEU A 14 -9.98 -18.53 13.94
N LEU A 15 -10.49 -19.02 15.07
CA LEU A 15 -9.94 -20.19 15.76
C LEU A 15 -10.51 -21.54 15.26
N LEU A 16 -11.63 -21.55 14.51
CA LEU A 16 -12.29 -22.78 14.05
C LEU A 16 -11.40 -23.68 13.17
N ASN A 17 -10.43 -23.09 12.46
CA ASN A 17 -9.52 -23.83 11.57
C ASN A 17 -8.16 -24.15 12.23
N ILE A 18 -7.99 -23.86 13.52
CA ILE A 18 -6.73 -24.11 14.23
C ILE A 18 -6.82 -25.45 14.98
N SER A 19 -5.96 -26.40 14.62
CA SER A 19 -5.77 -27.64 15.36
C SER A 19 -4.50 -27.53 16.21
N LEU A 20 -4.66 -27.54 17.53
CA LEU A 20 -3.53 -27.49 18.46
C LEU A 20 -2.85 -28.86 18.54
N GLN A 21 -1.53 -28.88 18.38
CA GLN A 21 -0.73 -30.10 18.48
C GLN A 21 0.14 -30.05 19.74
N ASP A 22 -0.19 -30.91 20.71
CA ASP A 22 0.39 -30.93 22.08
C ASP A 22 1.89 -31.30 22.13
N GLN A 23 2.46 -31.75 21.00
CA GLN A 23 3.84 -32.23 20.88
C GLN A 23 4.68 -31.39 19.91
N SER A 24 4.15 -30.28 19.39
CA SER A 24 4.88 -29.39 18.48
C SER A 24 5.02 -28.01 19.10
N SER A 25 6.26 -27.49 19.11
CA SER A 25 6.51 -26.09 19.46
C SER A 25 6.00 -25.16 18.37
N ASP A 26 5.48 -24.00 18.78
CA ASP A 26 5.14 -22.91 17.87
C ASP A 26 6.36 -22.50 17.04
N ARG A 27 6.13 -22.25 15.76
CA ARG A 27 7.16 -21.81 14.82
C ARG A 27 6.63 -20.70 13.92
N TRP A 28 7.51 -19.74 13.63
CA TRP A 28 7.22 -18.72 12.62
C TRP A 28 7.10 -19.36 11.25
N GLN A 29 5.97 -19.16 10.60
CA GLN A 29 5.74 -19.62 9.24
C GLN A 29 5.73 -18.44 8.28
N TRP A 30 6.49 -18.57 7.20
CA TRP A 30 6.46 -17.61 6.10
C TRP A 30 5.23 -17.92 5.23
N GLN A 31 4.17 -17.13 5.38
CA GLN A 31 2.90 -17.38 4.68
C GLN A 31 3.03 -17.47 3.14
N PRO A 32 3.87 -16.66 2.46
CA PRO A 32 4.01 -16.75 1.01
C PRO A 32 4.64 -18.05 0.49
N ASP A 33 5.45 -18.75 1.31
CA ASP A 33 6.02 -20.05 0.96
C ASP A 33 6.14 -20.92 2.23
N PRO A 34 5.05 -21.64 2.60
CA PRO A 34 4.99 -22.47 3.79
C PRO A 34 5.99 -23.63 3.81
N ASP A 35 6.39 -24.12 2.63
CA ASP A 35 7.20 -25.33 2.46
C ASP A 35 8.71 -25.01 2.48
N LYS A 36 9.13 -23.98 1.75
CA LYS A 36 10.55 -23.55 1.73
C LYS A 36 10.88 -22.54 2.83
N GLY A 37 9.87 -21.92 3.42
CA GLY A 37 10.01 -20.90 4.44
C GLY A 37 10.53 -19.56 3.89
N TYR A 38 10.98 -18.70 4.81
CA TYR A 38 11.48 -17.37 4.45
C TYR A 38 12.77 -17.49 3.64
N ASN A 39 12.81 -16.79 2.51
CA ASN A 39 14.04 -16.51 1.80
C ASN A 39 14.04 -15.08 1.28
N VAL A 40 15.21 -14.44 1.28
CA VAL A 40 15.36 -13.02 0.90
C VAL A 40 14.86 -12.78 -0.53
N ARG A 41 15.11 -13.72 -1.45
CA ARG A 41 14.68 -13.62 -2.85
C ARG A 41 13.14 -13.59 -2.98
N GLY A 42 12.45 -14.50 -2.30
CA GLY A 42 11.01 -14.68 -2.33
C GLY A 42 10.31 -13.53 -1.61
N ALA A 43 10.86 -13.06 -0.49
CA ALA A 43 10.39 -11.85 0.16
C ALA A 43 10.54 -10.63 -0.76
N TYR A 44 11.70 -10.46 -1.40
CA TYR A 44 11.92 -9.37 -2.35
C TYR A 44 10.94 -9.43 -3.53
N GLN A 45 10.78 -10.61 -4.16
CA GLN A 45 9.83 -10.81 -5.25
C GLN A 45 8.38 -10.56 -4.83
N PHE A 46 7.98 -11.03 -3.65
CA PHE A 46 6.64 -10.80 -3.11
C PHE A 46 6.37 -9.30 -2.93
N LEU A 47 7.33 -8.56 -2.36
CA LEU A 47 7.21 -7.12 -2.15
C LEU A 47 7.20 -6.33 -3.48
N THR A 48 8.06 -6.68 -4.44
CA THR A 48 8.16 -5.95 -5.70
C THR A 48 7.06 -6.31 -6.70
N SER A 49 6.44 -7.48 -6.59
CA SER A 49 5.32 -7.88 -7.45
C SER A 49 4.04 -7.07 -7.20
N GLN A 50 3.82 -6.61 -5.98
CA GLN A 50 2.63 -5.81 -5.62
C GLN A 50 2.78 -4.33 -5.96
N ASP A 51 4.02 -3.81 -5.92
CA ASP A 51 4.35 -2.40 -6.13
C ASP A 51 4.61 -2.06 -7.62
N ALA A 52 4.59 -3.07 -8.50
CA ALA A 52 4.71 -2.87 -9.93
C ALA A 52 3.40 -2.28 -10.48
N VAL A 53 3.19 -0.97 -10.27
CA VAL A 53 2.37 -0.18 -11.20
C VAL A 53 2.88 -0.55 -12.59
N THR A 54 1.98 -0.95 -13.50
CA THR A 54 2.30 -1.30 -14.89
C THR A 54 2.82 -0.05 -15.61
N LEU A 55 4.07 0.28 -15.31
CA LEU A 55 4.83 1.43 -15.77
C LEU A 55 5.74 1.04 -16.93
N ASP A 56 5.67 -0.20 -17.42
CA ASP A 56 6.65 -0.76 -18.35
C ASP A 56 6.85 0.16 -19.57
N ASP A 57 5.75 0.60 -20.20
CA ASP A 57 5.78 1.54 -21.33
C ASP A 57 6.22 2.97 -20.94
N ALA A 58 5.81 3.44 -19.77
CA ALA A 58 6.12 4.79 -19.30
C ALA A 58 7.55 4.91 -18.75
N SER A 59 8.16 3.80 -18.31
CA SER A 59 9.46 3.75 -17.65
C SER A 59 10.59 4.19 -18.57
N GLY A 60 10.55 3.77 -19.84
CA GLY A 60 11.52 4.16 -20.86
C GLY A 60 11.50 5.66 -21.16
N LEU A 61 10.33 6.30 -21.06
CA LEU A 61 10.18 7.74 -21.26
C LEU A 61 10.62 8.53 -20.01
N ILE A 62 10.27 8.04 -18.82
CA ILE A 62 10.59 8.71 -17.55
C ILE A 62 12.11 8.76 -17.32
N TRP A 63 12.81 7.66 -17.57
CA TRP A 63 14.24 7.52 -17.27
C TRP A 63 15.15 7.80 -18.47
N HIS A 64 14.63 8.44 -19.52
CA HIS A 64 15.39 8.78 -20.71
C HIS A 64 16.52 9.78 -20.39
N SER A 65 17.70 9.58 -20.98
CA SER A 65 18.92 10.34 -20.65
C SER A 65 18.83 11.85 -20.91
N GLN A 66 17.94 12.27 -21.82
CA GLN A 66 17.69 13.68 -22.12
C GLN A 66 16.74 14.35 -21.11
N VAL A 67 16.04 13.58 -20.27
CA VAL A 67 15.14 14.12 -19.26
C VAL A 67 15.94 14.46 -18.01
N PRO A 68 15.88 15.70 -17.50
CA PRO A 68 16.53 16.03 -16.25
C PRO A 68 16.00 15.16 -15.10
N LEU A 69 16.89 14.64 -14.26
CA LEU A 69 16.54 13.72 -13.16
C LEU A 69 15.41 14.21 -12.26
N LYS A 70 15.32 15.53 -12.03
CA LYS A 70 14.23 16.12 -11.23
C LYS A 70 12.85 15.83 -11.84
N VAL A 71 12.75 15.89 -13.16
CA VAL A 71 11.50 15.61 -13.90
C VAL A 71 11.19 14.13 -13.85
N SER A 72 12.20 13.26 -14.05
CA SER A 72 12.03 11.81 -13.96
C SER A 72 11.52 11.37 -12.59
N ILE A 73 12.15 11.87 -11.52
CA ILE A 73 11.75 11.56 -10.14
C ILE A 73 10.33 12.06 -9.86
N PHE A 74 9.99 13.26 -10.34
CA PHE A 74 8.65 13.81 -10.16
C PHE A 74 7.59 12.97 -10.90
N ALA A 75 7.82 12.64 -12.17
CA ALA A 75 6.90 11.83 -12.97
C ALA A 75 6.72 10.43 -12.38
N TRP A 76 7.81 9.80 -11.93
CA TRP A 76 7.73 8.51 -11.23
C TRP A 76 6.90 8.61 -9.94
N ARG A 77 7.11 9.64 -9.12
CA ARG A 77 6.30 9.86 -7.91
C ARG A 77 4.83 10.13 -8.24
N LEU A 78 4.54 10.84 -9.32
CA LEU A 78 3.18 11.10 -9.78
C LEU A 78 2.48 9.80 -10.15
N LEU A 79 3.11 8.97 -10.98
CA LEU A 79 2.51 7.74 -11.49
C LEU A 79 2.36 6.65 -10.42
N CYS A 80 3.25 6.62 -9.43
CA CYS A 80 3.16 5.70 -8.29
C CYS A 80 2.23 6.20 -7.17
N ASP A 81 1.52 7.33 -7.37
CA ASP A 81 0.73 8.02 -6.34
C ASP A 81 1.51 8.25 -5.03
N ARG A 82 2.78 8.66 -5.16
CA ARG A 82 3.71 8.92 -4.04
C ARG A 82 3.94 10.40 -3.78
N LEU A 83 3.18 11.29 -4.43
CA LEU A 83 3.19 12.72 -4.14
C LEU A 83 2.49 13.03 -2.82
N PRO A 84 2.88 14.11 -2.12
CA PRO A 84 2.27 14.52 -0.86
C PRO A 84 0.93 15.26 -1.10
N THR A 85 0.01 14.63 -1.83
CA THR A 85 -1.37 15.12 -1.95
C THR A 85 -2.10 14.93 -0.64
N LYS A 86 -3.10 15.75 -0.32
CA LYS A 86 -3.82 15.61 0.96
C LYS A 86 -4.43 14.22 1.15
N ILE A 87 -4.95 13.58 0.10
CA ILE A 87 -5.47 12.22 0.24
C ILE A 87 -4.37 11.22 0.65
N ASN A 88 -3.15 11.34 0.10
CA ASN A 88 -2.03 10.49 0.49
C ASN A 88 -1.52 10.78 1.90
N LEU A 89 -1.59 12.04 2.33
CA LEU A 89 -1.26 12.42 3.71
C LEU A 89 -2.29 11.88 4.70
N VAL A 90 -3.59 11.88 4.37
CA VAL A 90 -4.65 11.24 5.17
C VAL A 90 -4.44 9.74 5.28
N THR A 91 -4.21 9.05 4.17
CA THR A 91 -3.96 7.59 4.17
C THR A 91 -2.76 7.20 5.04
N ARG A 92 -1.77 8.10 5.15
CA ARG A 92 -0.59 7.92 6.03
C ARG A 92 -0.80 8.39 7.47
N GLY A 93 -1.98 8.92 7.81
CA GLY A 93 -2.29 9.44 9.14
C GLY A 93 -1.51 10.70 9.52
N ILE A 94 -0.99 11.45 8.53
CA ILE A 94 -0.22 12.69 8.77
C ILE A 94 -1.15 13.88 9.05
N ILE A 95 -2.31 13.92 8.38
CA ILE A 95 -3.33 14.97 8.57
C ILE A 95 -4.69 14.36 8.88
N SER A 96 -5.61 15.17 9.39
CA SER A 96 -6.96 14.74 9.75
C SER A 96 -7.74 14.28 8.52
N SER A 97 -8.62 13.29 8.70
CA SER A 97 -9.44 12.74 7.61
C SER A 97 -10.42 13.75 7.01
N VAL A 98 -10.67 14.88 7.65
CA VAL A 98 -11.52 15.97 7.13
C VAL A 98 -10.75 16.97 6.28
N ASP A 99 -9.41 16.96 6.33
CA ASP A 99 -8.54 17.94 5.66
C ASP A 99 -8.06 17.44 4.28
N HIS A 100 -8.89 16.70 3.56
CA HIS A 100 -8.53 16.08 2.28
C HIS A 100 -8.97 16.89 1.04
N TYR A 101 -9.66 18.01 1.24
CA TYR A 101 -10.19 18.83 0.14
C TYR A 101 -9.11 19.65 -0.57
N CYS A 102 -9.30 19.85 -1.88
CA CYS A 102 -8.39 20.56 -2.77
C CYS A 102 -8.05 21.95 -2.27
N VAL A 103 -6.76 22.30 -2.34
CA VAL A 103 -6.23 23.62 -1.97
C VAL A 103 -6.85 24.78 -2.76
N SER A 104 -7.36 24.54 -3.97
CA SER A 104 -8.03 25.56 -4.79
C SER A 104 -9.42 25.96 -4.26
N GLY A 105 -10.00 25.17 -3.35
CA GLY A 105 -11.32 25.43 -2.79
C GLY A 105 -12.50 24.98 -3.66
N CYS A 106 -12.27 24.19 -4.72
CA CYS A 106 -13.34 23.66 -5.58
C CYS A 106 -14.22 22.58 -4.91
N GLY A 107 -13.90 22.17 -3.67
CA GLY A 107 -14.67 21.20 -2.89
C GLY A 107 -14.41 19.72 -3.24
N ALA A 108 -13.59 19.42 -4.24
CA ALA A 108 -13.18 18.05 -4.55
C ALA A 108 -12.03 17.57 -3.67
N VAL A 109 -11.79 16.25 -3.62
CA VAL A 109 -10.65 15.65 -2.92
C VAL A 109 -9.35 15.96 -3.65
N GLU A 110 -8.31 16.34 -2.91
CA GLU A 110 -6.98 16.59 -3.48
C GLU A 110 -6.26 15.28 -3.79
N SER A 111 -6.53 14.71 -4.96
CA SER A 111 -5.75 13.63 -5.56
C SER A 111 -4.76 14.17 -6.58
N ALA A 112 -3.77 13.37 -6.97
CA ALA A 112 -2.82 13.76 -8.01
C ALA A 112 -3.54 14.07 -9.34
N GLN A 113 -4.49 13.21 -9.74
CA GLN A 113 -5.31 13.42 -10.94
C GLN A 113 -6.04 14.77 -10.88
N HIS A 114 -6.68 15.07 -9.74
CA HIS A 114 -7.43 16.30 -9.58
C HIS A 114 -6.52 17.53 -9.63
N LEU A 115 -5.42 17.49 -8.88
CA LEU A 115 -4.48 18.61 -8.76
C LEU A 115 -3.81 18.98 -10.11
N PHE A 116 -3.56 18.00 -10.99
CA PHE A 116 -2.85 18.24 -12.25
C PHE A 116 -3.74 18.29 -13.51
N LEU A 117 -4.94 17.72 -13.49
CA LEU A 117 -5.70 17.49 -14.74
C LEU A 117 -7.15 17.99 -14.71
N SER A 118 -7.76 18.20 -13.54
CA SER A 118 -9.21 18.49 -13.46
C SER A 118 -9.63 19.51 -12.40
N CYS A 119 -8.68 20.29 -11.87
CA CYS A 119 -8.94 21.27 -10.82
C CYS A 119 -9.84 22.42 -11.27
#